data_AF-A0A1H9Q9R9-F1
#
_entry.id   AF-A0A1H9Q9R9-F1
#
_cell.length_a   1.000
_cell.length_b   1.000
_cell.length_c   1.000
_cell.angle_alpha   90.00
_cell.angle_beta   90.00
_cell.angle_gamma   90.00
#
_symmetry.space_group_name_H-M   'P 1'
#
loop_
_entity.id
_entity.type
_entity.pdbx_description
1 polymer ?
#
loop_
_entity_poly.entity_id
_entity_poly.type
_entity_poly.pdbx_seq_one_letter_code
_entity_poly.pdbx_strand_id
1 'polypeptide(L)'
;MNSYESQFRAIVGEDYDQTRDLGAEQARALSALIFGMPLVQVTRDGSFITYEGWSEEQGVYLSVMATYDHKGAMQAICEPHNRIGAT
;
A
#
# COMPACT_ATOMS: atom_id res chain seq x y z
N MET A 1 16.81 5.37 -8.54
CA MET A 1 15.76 5.30 -7.50
C MET A 1 14.82 4.17 -7.92
N ASN A 2 14.62 3.13 -7.11
CA ASN A 2 13.68 2.05 -7.47
C ASN A 2 12.25 2.57 -7.31
N SER A 3 11.37 2.33 -8.30
CA SER A 3 10.01 2.87 -8.26
C SER A 3 9.20 2.26 -7.11
N TYR A 4 8.23 3.02 -6.59
CA TYR A 4 7.29 2.52 -5.59
C TYR A 4 6.53 1.27 -6.07
N GLU A 5 6.21 1.20 -7.37
CA GLU A 5 5.62 0.02 -7.99
C GLU A 5 6.53 -1.21 -7.91
N SER A 6 7.82 -1.08 -8.25
CA SER A 6 8.77 -2.20 -8.13
C SER A 6 8.95 -2.65 -6.67
N GLN A 7 8.95 -1.70 -5.72
CA GLN A 7 9.03 -2.04 -4.30
C GLN A 7 7.76 -2.73 -3.80
N PHE A 8 6.59 -2.29 -4.27
CA PHE A 8 5.32 -2.96 -4.00
C PHE A 8 5.37 -4.42 -4.47
N ARG A 9 5.75 -4.66 -5.73
CA ARG A 9 5.86 -6.02 -6.31
C ARG A 9 6.90 -6.89 -5.59
N ALA A 10 8.00 -6.31 -5.15
CA ALA A 10 8.99 -7.03 -4.34
C ALA A 10 8.43 -7.51 -2.98
N ILE A 11 7.43 -6.82 -2.43
CA ILE A 11 6.79 -7.20 -1.16
C ILE A 11 5.66 -8.22 -1.37
N VAL A 12 4.76 -7.95 -2.31
CA VAL A 12 3.55 -8.78 -2.50
C VAL A 12 3.74 -9.94 -3.46
N GLY A 13 4.80 -9.92 -4.26
CA GLY A 13 5.06 -10.83 -5.37
C GLY A 13 4.61 -10.26 -6.72
N GLU A 14 5.32 -10.65 -7.79
CA GLU A 14 5.00 -10.22 -9.16
C GLU A 14 3.55 -10.60 -9.55
N ASP A 15 3.14 -11.83 -9.23
CA ASP A 15 1.81 -12.38 -9.51
C ASP A 15 0.77 -12.07 -8.43
N TYR A 16 0.95 -10.99 -7.67
CA TYR A 16 0.00 -10.60 -6.64
C TYR A 16 -1.38 -10.28 -7.22
N ASP A 17 -2.40 -10.89 -6.61
CA ASP A 17 -3.81 -10.64 -6.85
C ASP A 17 -4.38 -9.90 -5.63
N GLN A 18 -4.99 -8.74 -5.87
CA GLN A 18 -5.61 -7.87 -4.88
C GLN A 18 -6.71 -8.53 -4.03
N THR A 19 -7.21 -9.69 -4.44
CA THR A 19 -8.19 -10.48 -3.67
C THR A 19 -7.55 -11.35 -2.59
N ARG A 20 -6.21 -11.43 -2.55
CA ARG A 20 -5.47 -12.24 -1.59
C ARG A 20 -5.05 -11.44 -0.37
N ASP A 21 -5.28 -12.05 0.79
CA ASP A 21 -4.72 -11.59 2.05
C ASP A 21 -3.19 -11.66 2.04
N LEU A 22 -2.57 -10.69 2.70
CA LEU A 22 -1.15 -10.60 2.93
C LEU A 22 -0.79 -11.06 4.34
N GLY A 23 0.34 -11.74 4.46
CA GLY A 23 0.89 -12.15 5.76
C GLY A 23 1.45 -10.97 6.55
N ALA A 24 1.79 -11.22 7.83
CA ALA A 24 2.31 -10.21 8.75
C ALA A 24 3.54 -9.45 8.22
N GLU A 25 4.50 -10.14 7.61
CA GLU A 25 5.71 -9.49 7.08
C GLU A 25 5.40 -8.57 5.91
N GLN A 26 4.55 -9.01 4.98
CA GLN A 26 4.14 -8.23 3.82
C GLN A 26 3.32 -7.00 4.24
N ALA A 27 2.38 -7.19 5.19
CA ALA A 27 1.60 -6.09 5.74
C ALA A 27 2.50 -5.03 6.39
N ARG A 28 3.47 -5.43 7.22
CA ARG A 28 4.43 -4.50 7.84
C ARG A 28 5.29 -3.78 6.81
N ALA A 29 5.83 -4.52 5.85
CA ALA A 29 6.70 -3.95 4.82
C ALA A 29 5.95 -2.92 3.95
N LEU A 30 4.71 -3.23 3.54
CA LEU A 30 3.88 -2.30 2.77
C LEU A 30 3.47 -1.07 3.57
N SER A 31 3.02 -1.24 4.83
CA SER A 31 2.70 -0.10 5.69
C SER A 31 3.90 0.83 5.85
N ALA A 32 5.10 0.26 6.03
CA ALA A 32 6.34 1.05 6.14
C ALA A 32 6.71 1.75 4.82
N LEU A 33 6.56 1.07 3.67
CA LEU A 33 6.78 1.66 2.35
C LEU A 33 5.88 2.87 2.12
N ILE A 34 4.59 2.71 2.38
CA ILE A 34 3.57 3.76 2.20
C ILE A 34 3.82 4.93 3.16
N PHE A 35 4.19 4.63 4.41
CA PHE A 35 4.53 5.66 5.40
C PHE A 35 5.75 6.50 5.00
N GLY A 36 6.64 5.97 4.17
CA GLY A 36 7.78 6.69 3.60
C GLY A 36 7.50 7.44 2.30
N MET A 37 6.25 7.47 1.81
CA MET A 37 5.89 8.22 0.60
C MET A 37 5.77 9.73 0.86
N PRO A 38 5.95 10.59 -0.16
CA PRO A 38 5.91 12.05 0.00
C PRO A 38 4.58 12.58 0.56
N LEU A 39 3.47 11.99 0.11
CA LEU A 39 2.14 12.28 0.62
C LEU A 39 1.59 10.99 1.23
N VAL A 40 1.11 11.07 2.47
CA VAL A 40 0.60 9.91 3.21
C VAL A 40 -0.64 10.28 4.00
N GLN A 41 -1.59 9.35 4.05
CA GLN A 41 -2.75 9.37 4.93
C GLN A 41 -2.84 8.05 5.70
N VAL A 42 -3.18 8.15 6.98
CA VAL A 42 -3.38 6.97 7.85
C VAL A 42 -4.75 7.08 8.51
N THR A 43 -5.63 6.15 8.18
CA THR A 43 -6.99 6.08 8.72
C THR A 43 -7.12 4.86 9.61
N ARG A 44 -7.66 5.03 10.82
CA ARG A 44 -7.87 3.95 11.79
C ARG A 44 -9.37 3.70 11.92
N ASP A 45 -9.79 2.47 11.70
CA ASP A 45 -11.18 2.05 11.88
C ASP A 45 -11.25 0.72 12.63
N GLY A 46 -11.65 0.79 13.91
CA GLY A 46 -11.81 -0.37 14.77
C GLY A 46 -10.60 -1.31 14.75
N SER A 47 -10.73 -2.43 14.04
CA SER A 47 -9.72 -3.50 13.95
C SER A 47 -8.66 -3.29 12.87
N PHE A 48 -8.80 -2.26 12.01
CA PHE A 48 -7.96 -2.04 10.85
C PHE A 48 -7.31 -0.66 10.83
N ILE A 49 -6.16 -0.60 10.16
CA ILE A 49 -5.44 0.62 9.82
C ILE A 49 -5.23 0.62 8.31
N THR A 50 -5.74 1.65 7.64
CA THR A 50 -5.49 1.88 6.22
C THR A 50 -4.37 2.89 6.09
N TYR A 51 -3.33 2.52 5.34
CA TYR A 51 -2.25 3.41 4.93
C TYR A 51 -2.44 3.70 3.45
N GLU A 52 -2.41 4.97 3.09
CA GLU A 52 -2.53 5.44 1.71
C GLU A 52 -1.37 6.39 1.42
N GLY A 53 -0.77 6.29 0.25
CA GLY A 53 0.35 7.15 -0.13
C GLY A 53 0.38 7.47 -1.60
N TRP A 54 0.85 8.68 -1.92
CA TRP A 54 0.93 9.20 -3.28
C TRP A 54 2.31 9.77 -3.55
N SER A 55 2.81 9.54 -4.76
CA SER A 55 4.02 10.16 -5.31
C SER A 55 3.68 10.78 -6.65
N GLU A 56 3.58 12.11 -6.70
CA GLU A 56 3.36 12.84 -7.96
C GLU A 56 4.55 12.69 -8.92
N GLU A 57 5.78 12.72 -8.39
CA GLU A 57 7.02 12.54 -9.16
C GLU A 57 7.04 11.20 -9.91
N GLN A 58 6.55 10.13 -9.29
CA GLN A 58 6.51 8.79 -9.90
C GLN A 58 5.14 8.46 -10.51
N GLY A 59 4.12 9.29 -10.29
CA GLY A 59 2.75 9.03 -10.74
C GLY A 59 2.13 7.77 -10.12
N VAL A 60 2.43 7.44 -8.86
CA VAL A 60 1.99 6.20 -8.18
C VAL A 60 1.17 6.49 -6.93
N TYR A 61 0.11 5.71 -6.74
CA TYR A 61 -0.66 5.56 -5.52
C TYR A 61 -0.49 4.14 -4.96
N LEU A 62 -0.23 4.05 -3.66
CA LEU A 62 -0.22 2.79 -2.93
C LEU A 62 -1.24 2.84 -1.79
N SER A 63 -1.91 1.73 -1.51
CA SER A 63 -2.76 1.58 -0.34
C SER A 63 -2.66 0.19 0.26
N VAL A 64 -2.75 0.09 1.59
CA VAL A 64 -2.85 -1.19 2.30
C VAL A 64 -3.78 -1.08 3.50
N MET A 65 -4.70 -2.04 3.64
CA MET A 65 -5.57 -2.19 4.82
C MET A 65 -5.04 -3.31 5.70
N ALA A 66 -4.28 -2.95 6.74
CA ALA A 66 -3.65 -3.86 7.68
C ALA A 66 -4.48 -4.04 8.96
N THR A 67 -4.35 -5.18 9.63
CA THR A 67 -4.88 -5.33 11.00
C THR A 67 -4.13 -4.40 11.95
N TYR A 68 -4.78 -3.97 13.04
CA TYR A 68 -4.17 -3.07 14.02
C TYR A 68 -2.84 -3.58 14.62
N ASP A 69 -2.69 -4.90 14.74
CA ASP A 69 -1.45 -5.56 15.20
C ASP A 69 -0.47 -5.94 14.08
N HIS A 70 -0.76 -5.54 12.84
CA HIS A 70 -0.01 -5.86 11.63
C HIS A 70 0.31 -7.35 11.48
N LYS A 71 -0.63 -8.22 11.87
CA LYS A 71 -0.53 -9.68 11.63
C LYS A 71 -1.03 -10.11 10.25
N GLY A 72 -1.73 -9.22 9.55
CA GLY A 72 -2.07 -9.40 8.14
C GLY A 72 -2.60 -8.11 7.52
N ALA A 73 -2.88 -8.18 6.22
CA ALA A 73 -3.60 -7.14 5.50
C ALA A 73 -4.58 -7.79 4.52
N MET A 74 -5.77 -7.20 4.38
CA MET A 74 -6.84 -7.75 3.55
C MET A 74 -6.89 -7.16 2.14
N GLN A 75 -6.18 -6.04 1.94
CA GLN A 75 -6.17 -5.35 0.65
C GLN A 75 -4.86 -4.61 0.51
N ALA A 76 -4.20 -4.76 -0.64
CA ALA A 76 -3.09 -3.93 -1.07
C ALA A 76 -3.29 -3.48 -2.51
N ILE A 77 -3.15 -2.19 -2.78
CA ILE A 77 -3.38 -1.56 -4.07
C ILE A 77 -2.11 -0.86 -4.52
N CYS A 78 -1.82 -0.96 -5.81
CA CYS A 78 -0.84 -0.16 -6.52
C CYS A 78 -1.46 0.33 -7.84
N GLU A 79 -1.69 1.63 -7.96
CA GLU A 79 -2.34 2.23 -9.12
C GLU A 79 -1.63 3.51 -9.59
N PRO A 80 -1.80 3.93 -10.85
CA PRO A 80 -1.38 5.25 -11.28
C PRO A 80 -2.08 6.34 -10.45
N HIS A 81 -1.32 7.29 -9.89
CA HIS A 81 -1.84 8.41 -9.09
C HIS A 81 -2.95 9.17 -9.83
N ASN A 82 -2.79 9.36 -11.14
CA ASN A 82 -3.72 10.12 -11.98
C ASN A 82 -5.11 9.48 -12.12
N ARG A 83 -5.29 8.21 -11.70
CA ARG A 83 -6.61 7.56 -11.65
C ARG A 83 -7.44 7.93 -10.42
N ILE A 84 -6.81 8.40 -9.34
CA ILE A 84 -7.48 8.73 -8.07
C ILE A 84 -8.25 10.07 -8.18
N GLY A 85 -7.97 10.89 -9.19
CA GLY A 85 -8.57 12.23 -9.38
C GLY A 85 -9.31 12.46 -10.71
N ALA A 86 -9.68 11.40 -11.44
CA ALA A 86 -10.51 11.51 -12.63
C ALA A 86 -12.01 11.52 -12.27
N THR A 87 -12.44 12.56 -11.56
CA THR A 87 -13.85 12.96 -11.39
C THR A 87 -13.95 14.48 -11.35
#